data_AF-A0A2N2JIV3-F1
#
_entry.id   AF-A0A2N2JIV3-F1
#
_cell.length_a   1.000
_cell.length_b   1.000
_cell.length_c   1.000
_cell.angle_alpha   90.00
_cell.angle_beta   90.00
_cell.angle_gamma   90.00
#
_symmetry.space_group_name_H-M   'P 1'
#
loop_
_entity.id
_entity.type
_entity.pdbx_description
1 polymer ?
#
loop_
_entity_poly.entity_id
_entity_poly.type
_entity_poly.pdbx_seq_one_letter_code
_entity_poly.pdbx_strand_id
1 'polypeptide(L)'
;MLILPLAATLTWACGSGGHVITPEEAAPPPVEVMPPAPDAFRDFSGDRVDAGTRFEVDGVGRGVRGVEAVVRVEQVKTSIWYAPSGEEKIEGTATIIVEKGQERARLRLKDGEEDTAIGVHVLVHEAKVAYDERRMDYVPKAWVTVTAAP
;
A
#
# COMPACT_ATOMS: atom_id res chain seq x y z
N MET A 1 -43.88 5.65 53.83
CA MET A 1 -45.03 6.49 54.25
C MET A 1 -46.30 5.86 53.65
N LEU A 2 -47.46 5.97 54.31
CA LEU A 2 -48.65 5.18 53.96
C LEU A 2 -49.66 5.94 53.09
N ILE A 3 -50.20 5.24 52.08
CA ILE A 3 -51.64 5.14 51.68
C ILE A 3 -52.41 6.43 51.26
N LEU A 4 -52.88 6.39 50.00
CA LEU A 4 -53.96 7.18 49.33
C LEU A 4 -55.34 7.03 50.01
N PRO A 5 -56.33 7.97 49.92
CA PRO A 5 -57.05 8.31 48.66
C PRO A 5 -57.57 9.80 48.64
N LEU A 6 -58.62 10.30 47.93
CA LEU A 6 -59.68 9.76 47.04
C LEU A 6 -60.29 10.83 46.09
N ALA A 7 -60.33 10.58 44.77
CA ALA A 7 -61.25 11.15 43.75
C ALA A 7 -61.30 12.72 43.60
N ALA A 8 -62.05 13.35 42.66
CA ALA A 8 -63.02 12.89 41.66
C ALA A 8 -63.12 13.84 40.42
N THR A 9 -63.65 13.32 39.27
CA THR A 9 -64.58 13.95 38.28
C THR A 9 -64.48 15.45 37.89
N LEU A 10 -64.70 15.95 36.67
CA LEU A 10 -65.27 15.51 35.36
C LEU A 10 -64.50 16.32 34.25
N THR A 11 -64.62 16.13 32.93
CA THR A 11 -65.79 16.26 32.03
C THR A 11 -65.52 15.65 30.63
N TRP A 12 -66.57 15.49 29.81
CA TRP A 12 -66.45 15.25 28.37
C TRP A 12 -66.16 16.53 27.59
N ALA A 13 -65.36 16.44 26.52
CA ALA A 13 -65.39 17.39 25.40
C ALA A 13 -64.98 16.70 24.09
N CYS A 14 -65.69 17.05 23.02
CA CYS A 14 -65.45 16.83 21.59
C CYS A 14 -64.33 15.86 21.16
N GLY A 15 -64.72 14.81 20.43
CA GLY A 15 -63.79 14.14 19.52
C GLY A 15 -63.43 15.03 18.33
N SER A 16 -62.19 14.93 17.86
CA SER A 16 -61.81 15.29 16.50
C SER A 16 -61.37 14.02 15.77
N GLY A 17 -61.64 13.94 14.47
CA GLY A 17 -61.21 12.81 13.66
C GLY A 17 -59.69 12.77 13.59
N GLY A 18 -59.07 11.86 14.33
CA GLY A 18 -57.64 11.61 14.24
C GLY A 18 -57.30 11.06 12.86
N HIS A 19 -56.99 11.95 11.91
CA HIS A 19 -56.30 11.55 10.70
C HIS A 19 -54.99 10.88 11.12
N VAL A 20 -54.94 9.57 10.96
CA VAL A 20 -53.67 8.83 11.00
C VAL A 20 -52.91 9.29 9.76
N ILE A 21 -52.10 10.34 9.95
CA ILE A 21 -51.06 10.71 9.02
C ILE A 21 -50.06 9.54 9.11
N THR A 22 -50.23 8.56 8.23
CA THR A 22 -49.20 7.56 7.98
C THR A 22 -47.91 8.33 7.73
N PRO A 23 -46.84 8.13 8.52
CA PRO A 23 -45.57 8.73 8.23
C PRO A 23 -45.17 8.29 6.81
N GLU A 24 -45.06 9.23 5.89
CA GLU A 24 -44.50 8.93 4.57
C GLU A 24 -43.09 8.42 4.83
N GLU A 25 -42.83 7.16 4.47
CA GLU A 25 -41.58 6.48 4.81
C GLU A 25 -40.44 7.18 4.09
N ALA A 26 -39.77 8.08 4.80
CA ALA A 26 -38.78 8.98 4.23
C ALA A 26 -37.73 8.15 3.50
N ALA A 27 -37.62 8.35 2.18
CA ALA A 27 -36.78 7.55 1.32
C ALA A 27 -35.38 7.43 1.93
N PRO A 28 -34.81 6.20 2.02
CA PRO A 28 -33.55 5.98 2.72
C PRO A 28 -32.49 6.93 2.13
N PRO A 29 -31.66 7.55 2.99
CA PRO A 29 -30.68 8.54 2.52
C PRO A 29 -29.81 7.92 1.42
N PRO A 30 -29.47 8.67 0.36
CA PRO A 30 -28.73 8.13 -0.77
C PRO A 30 -27.44 7.50 -0.25
N VAL A 31 -27.25 6.21 -0.56
CA VAL A 31 -26.08 5.46 -0.09
C VAL A 31 -24.83 6.10 -0.68
N GLU A 32 -24.07 6.79 0.18
CA GLU A 32 -22.82 7.41 -0.21
C GLU A 32 -21.82 6.31 -0.55
N VAL A 33 -21.63 6.09 -1.86
CA VAL A 33 -20.72 5.06 -2.37
C VAL A 33 -19.29 5.53 -2.11
N MET A 34 -18.78 5.17 -0.93
CA MET A 34 -17.40 5.43 -0.53
C MET A 34 -16.45 4.97 -1.64
N PRO A 35 -15.50 5.81 -2.10
CA PRO A 35 -14.61 5.45 -3.19
C PRO A 35 -13.82 4.18 -2.83
N PRO A 36 -13.45 3.36 -3.84
CA PRO A 36 -12.64 2.17 -3.59
C PRO A 36 -11.32 2.57 -2.93
N ALA A 37 -10.81 1.68 -2.06
CA ALA A 37 -9.50 1.83 -1.45
C ALA A 37 -8.43 2.20 -2.51
N PRO A 38 -7.54 3.18 -2.24
CA PRO A 38 -6.34 3.36 -3.06
C PRO A 38 -5.52 2.08 -3.05
N ASP A 39 -4.97 1.74 -4.20
CA ASP A 39 -4.18 0.52 -4.41
C ASP A 39 -2.90 0.87 -5.16
N ALA A 40 -1.77 0.63 -4.51
CA ALA A 40 -0.45 1.04 -4.98
C ALA A 40 -0.12 0.53 -6.39
N PHE A 41 -0.61 -0.64 -6.80
CA PHE A 41 -0.29 -1.25 -8.10
C PHE A 41 -1.32 -0.92 -9.18
N ARG A 42 -2.61 -0.93 -8.86
CA ARG A 42 -3.68 -0.50 -9.76
C ARG A 42 -3.44 0.94 -10.20
N ASP A 43 -3.15 1.81 -9.24
CA ASP A 43 -3.05 3.26 -9.41
C ASP A 43 -1.65 3.71 -9.90
N PHE A 44 -0.68 2.77 -10.05
CA PHE A 44 0.66 3.05 -10.58
C PHE A 44 0.68 3.31 -12.09
N SER A 45 1.06 4.51 -12.49
CA SER A 45 1.12 4.94 -13.90
C SER A 45 2.44 4.61 -14.62
N GLY A 46 3.45 4.11 -13.92
CA GLY A 46 4.76 3.76 -14.51
C GLY A 46 4.81 2.38 -15.16
N ASP A 47 6.00 2.03 -15.68
CA ASP A 47 6.25 0.77 -16.39
C ASP A 47 5.93 -0.47 -15.53
N ARG A 48 5.25 -1.46 -16.15
CA ARG A 48 4.88 -2.72 -15.51
C ARG A 48 5.58 -3.92 -16.15
N VAL A 49 6.18 -4.77 -15.31
CA VAL A 49 6.95 -5.99 -15.64
C VAL A 49 6.27 -7.22 -15.03
N ASP A 50 6.60 -8.43 -15.48
CA ASP A 50 5.96 -9.67 -15.03
C ASP A 50 6.80 -10.39 -13.96
N ALA A 51 6.14 -10.98 -12.95
CA ALA A 51 6.79 -11.72 -11.88
C ALA A 51 7.75 -12.81 -12.39
N GLY A 52 8.84 -13.05 -11.65
CA GLY A 52 9.92 -13.97 -12.03
C GLY A 52 10.93 -13.41 -13.04
N THR A 53 10.61 -12.31 -13.74
CA THR A 53 11.56 -11.63 -14.64
C THR A 53 12.65 -10.91 -13.82
N ARG A 54 13.90 -10.88 -14.32
CA ARG A 54 14.95 -9.96 -13.83
C ARG A 54 14.82 -8.61 -14.54
N PHE A 55 14.73 -7.51 -13.79
CA PHE A 55 14.57 -6.15 -14.34
C PHE A 55 15.39 -5.11 -13.59
N GLU A 56 15.67 -3.97 -14.24
CA GLU A 56 16.27 -2.79 -13.60
C GLU A 56 15.19 -1.93 -12.92
N VAL A 57 15.45 -1.53 -11.68
CA VAL A 57 14.59 -0.66 -10.87
C VAL A 57 15.40 0.49 -10.27
N ASP A 58 14.78 1.67 -10.21
CA ASP A 58 15.34 2.92 -9.67
C ASP A 58 14.34 3.57 -8.66
N GLY A 59 14.52 4.85 -8.35
CA GLY A 59 13.61 5.61 -7.48
C GLY A 59 12.22 5.91 -8.04
N VAL A 60 11.96 5.77 -9.34
CA VAL A 60 10.60 5.86 -9.92
C VAL A 60 9.83 4.56 -9.69
N GLY A 61 10.53 3.42 -9.79
CA GLY A 61 9.98 2.10 -9.53
C GLY A 61 9.36 1.40 -10.74
N ARG A 62 8.88 0.19 -10.50
CA ARG A 62 8.23 -0.71 -11.47
C ARG A 62 7.03 -1.39 -10.81
N GLY A 63 5.92 -1.53 -11.52
CA GLY A 63 4.81 -2.40 -11.10
C GLY A 63 5.06 -3.85 -11.52
N VAL A 64 4.82 -4.82 -10.64
CA VAL A 64 5.05 -6.25 -10.90
C VAL A 64 3.73 -7.00 -11.04
N ARG A 65 3.36 -7.36 -12.29
CA ARG A 65 2.17 -8.17 -12.59
C ARG A 65 2.33 -9.58 -11.99
N GLY A 66 1.24 -10.15 -11.51
CA GLY A 66 1.22 -11.47 -10.86
C GLY A 66 1.56 -11.43 -9.36
N VAL A 67 2.12 -10.34 -8.83
CA VAL A 67 2.22 -10.08 -7.38
C VAL A 67 1.47 -8.83 -6.94
N GLU A 68 1.05 -7.99 -7.89
CA GLU A 68 0.25 -6.79 -7.69
C GLU A 68 0.88 -5.79 -6.71
N ALA A 69 2.19 -5.62 -6.84
CA ALA A 69 3.01 -4.73 -6.02
C ALA A 69 3.83 -3.77 -6.89
N VAL A 70 4.18 -2.61 -6.34
CA VAL A 70 5.18 -1.69 -6.87
C VAL A 70 6.48 -1.86 -6.10
N VAL A 71 7.60 -1.89 -6.81
CA VAL A 71 8.95 -2.03 -6.24
C VAL A 71 9.82 -0.88 -6.73
N ARG A 72 10.57 -0.24 -5.83
CA ARG A 72 11.45 0.90 -6.13
C ARG A 72 12.69 0.93 -5.23
N VAL A 73 13.77 1.57 -5.69
CA VAL A 73 15.02 1.74 -4.91
C VAL A 73 15.04 3.11 -4.25
N GLU A 74 15.13 3.14 -2.92
CA GLU A 74 15.24 4.40 -2.16
C GLU A 74 16.70 4.87 -2.02
N GLN A 75 17.62 3.93 -1.83
CA GLN A 75 19.05 4.20 -1.69
C GLN A 75 19.85 2.97 -2.13
N VAL A 76 21.07 3.16 -2.63
CA VAL A 76 22.12 2.14 -2.61
C VAL A 76 23.26 2.66 -1.74
N LYS A 77 23.85 1.77 -0.93
CA LYS A 77 25.13 2.01 -0.24
C LYS A 77 26.16 1.07 -0.83
N THR A 78 27.32 1.61 -1.20
CA THR A 78 28.42 0.86 -1.80
C THR A 78 29.54 0.69 -0.77
N SER A 79 30.00 -0.54 -0.58
CA SER A 79 31.16 -0.87 0.24
C SER A 79 32.31 -1.32 -0.66
N ILE A 80 33.46 -0.64 -0.59
CA ILE A 80 34.66 -1.01 -1.36
C ILE A 80 35.66 -1.63 -0.38
N TRP A 81 36.18 -2.82 -0.72
CA TRP A 81 37.22 -3.51 0.02
C TRP A 81 38.23 -4.16 -0.92
N TYR A 82 39.46 -4.35 -0.47
CA TYR A 82 40.52 -4.97 -1.25
C TYR A 82 40.76 -6.40 -0.76
N ALA A 83 40.72 -7.36 -1.67
CA ALA A 83 41.07 -8.75 -1.37
C ALA A 83 42.60 -8.89 -1.14
N PRO A 84 43.08 -9.97 -0.47
CA PRO A 84 44.52 -10.22 -0.31
C PRO A 84 45.31 -10.37 -1.62
N SER A 85 44.63 -10.54 -2.75
CA SER A 85 45.19 -10.49 -4.10
C SER A 85 45.50 -9.08 -4.64
N GLY A 86 45.08 -8.03 -3.91
CA GLY A 86 45.05 -6.66 -4.41
C GLY A 86 43.84 -6.33 -5.30
N GLU A 87 42.94 -7.29 -5.54
CA GLU A 87 41.73 -7.07 -6.32
C GLU A 87 40.72 -6.20 -5.54
N GLU A 88 40.23 -5.13 -6.16
CA GLU A 88 39.14 -4.33 -5.62
C GLU A 88 37.82 -5.09 -5.74
N LYS A 89 37.07 -5.16 -4.63
CA LYS A 89 35.72 -5.73 -4.55
C LYS A 89 34.75 -4.65 -4.12
N ILE A 90 33.70 -4.50 -4.92
CA ILE A 90 32.61 -3.55 -4.71
C ILE A 90 31.37 -4.37 -4.34
N GLU A 91 30.79 -4.09 -3.18
CA GLU A 91 29.54 -4.71 -2.69
C GLU A 91 28.45 -3.63 -2.59
N GLY A 92 27.34 -3.85 -3.29
CA GLY A 92 26.12 -3.08 -3.17
C GLY A 92 25.26 -3.50 -1.99
N THR A 93 24.52 -2.55 -1.44
CA THR A 93 23.38 -2.81 -0.56
C THR A 93 22.24 -1.85 -0.93
N ALA A 94 21.17 -2.38 -1.52
CA ALA A 94 19.98 -1.62 -1.87
C ALA A 94 19.01 -1.53 -0.69
N THR A 95 18.41 -0.35 -0.52
CA THR A 95 17.18 -0.17 0.25
C THR A 95 16.01 -0.22 -0.73
N ILE A 96 15.28 -1.33 -0.73
CA ILE A 96 14.14 -1.55 -1.62
C ILE A 96 12.85 -1.21 -0.87
N ILE A 97 11.97 -0.42 -1.49
CA ILE A 97 10.61 -0.20 -1.01
C ILE A 97 9.68 -1.08 -1.84
N VAL A 98 8.81 -1.82 -1.15
CA VAL A 98 7.76 -2.65 -1.75
C VAL A 98 6.41 -2.11 -1.27
N GLU A 99 5.49 -1.88 -2.20
CA GLU A 99 4.17 -1.29 -1.93
C GLU A 99 3.08 -2.17 -2.56
N LYS A 100 2.10 -2.66 -1.79
CA LYS A 100 1.08 -3.62 -2.25
C LYS A 100 -0.27 -3.29 -1.62
N GLY A 101 -1.30 -3.04 -2.44
CA GLY A 101 -2.57 -2.50 -1.93
C GLY A 101 -2.32 -1.18 -1.17
N GLN A 102 -2.51 -1.20 0.15
CA GLN A 102 -2.20 -0.08 1.05
C GLN A 102 -0.95 -0.29 1.92
N GLU A 103 -0.32 -1.46 1.85
CA GLU A 103 0.84 -1.80 2.67
C GLU A 103 2.14 -1.31 2.02
N ARG A 104 3.09 -0.85 2.84
CA ARG A 104 4.46 -0.53 2.44
C ARG A 104 5.46 -1.22 3.36
N ALA A 105 6.43 -1.89 2.77
CA ALA A 105 7.61 -2.43 3.44
C ALA A 105 8.90 -1.78 2.92
N ARG A 106 9.96 -1.85 3.73
CA ARG A 106 11.33 -1.49 3.36
C ARG A 106 12.23 -2.69 3.63
N LEU A 107 12.76 -3.29 2.56
CA LEU A 107 13.81 -4.31 2.61
C LEU A 107 15.19 -3.66 2.48
N ARG A 108 16.23 -4.27 3.03
CA ARG A 108 17.62 -3.81 2.84
C ARG A 108 18.50 -5.01 2.54
N LEU A 109 18.87 -5.15 1.26
CA LEU A 109 19.45 -6.36 0.69
C LEU A 109 20.75 -6.06 -0.05
N LYS A 110 21.74 -6.94 0.10
CA LYS A 110 23.01 -6.98 -0.62
C LYS A 110 22.88 -7.57 -2.02
N ASP A 111 23.95 -7.45 -2.80
CA ASP A 111 24.14 -8.23 -4.02
C ASP A 111 24.07 -9.73 -3.72
N GLY A 112 23.11 -10.44 -4.34
CA GLY A 112 22.85 -11.86 -4.12
C GLY A 112 21.98 -12.19 -2.91
N GLU A 113 21.40 -11.20 -2.22
CA GLU A 113 20.52 -11.39 -1.05
C GLU A 113 19.04 -11.32 -1.44
N GLU A 114 18.21 -12.13 -0.78
CA GLU A 114 16.76 -12.18 -0.97
C GLU A 114 16.00 -12.18 0.36
N ASP A 115 14.81 -11.57 0.37
CA ASP A 115 13.93 -11.48 1.54
C ASP A 115 12.45 -11.32 1.11
N THR A 116 11.52 -11.50 2.05
CA THR A 116 10.08 -11.44 1.82
C THR A 116 9.40 -10.41 2.72
N ALA A 117 8.60 -9.53 2.12
CA ALA A 117 7.67 -8.66 2.86
C ALA A 117 6.33 -8.54 2.13
N ILE A 118 5.24 -8.36 2.89
CA ILE A 118 3.87 -8.11 2.39
C ILE A 118 3.41 -9.11 1.29
N GLY A 119 3.82 -10.38 1.42
CA GLY A 119 3.52 -11.44 0.46
C GLY A 119 4.22 -11.27 -0.90
N VAL A 120 5.37 -10.60 -0.93
CA VAL A 120 6.24 -10.37 -2.08
C VAL A 120 7.66 -10.84 -1.71
N HIS A 121 8.23 -11.73 -2.51
CA HIS A 121 9.62 -12.16 -2.41
C HIS A 121 10.49 -11.35 -3.39
N VAL A 122 11.63 -10.85 -2.92
CA VAL A 122 12.52 -9.97 -3.70
C VAL A 122 13.97 -10.47 -3.58
N LEU A 123 14.56 -10.83 -4.72
CA LEU A 123 15.98 -11.14 -4.88
C LEU A 123 16.70 -9.96 -5.54
N VAL A 124 17.76 -9.43 -4.91
CA VAL A 124 18.66 -8.44 -5.50
C VAL A 124 19.84 -9.16 -6.16
N HIS A 125 20.00 -9.01 -7.46
CA HIS A 125 21.13 -9.58 -8.21
C HIS A 125 22.38 -8.70 -8.15
N GLU A 126 22.17 -7.38 -8.14
CA GLU A 126 23.21 -6.35 -8.25
C GLU A 126 22.60 -5.00 -7.87
N ALA A 127 23.27 -4.20 -7.04
CA ALA A 127 22.87 -2.87 -6.60
C ALA A 127 24.05 -1.88 -6.72
N LYS A 128 23.86 -0.77 -7.44
CA LYS A 128 24.88 0.28 -7.56
C LYS A 128 24.30 1.67 -7.73
N VAL A 129 25.13 2.67 -7.47
CA VAL A 129 24.87 4.04 -7.91
C VAL A 129 25.44 4.19 -9.31
N ALA A 130 24.62 4.64 -10.27
CA ALA A 130 25.00 4.74 -11.68
C ALA A 130 24.55 6.08 -12.27
N TYR A 131 25.35 6.62 -13.19
CA TYR A 131 24.99 7.86 -13.90
C TYR A 131 23.83 7.61 -14.86
N ASP A 132 22.80 8.47 -14.81
CA ASP A 132 21.69 8.49 -15.76
C ASP A 132 21.81 9.76 -16.62
N GLU A 133 22.19 9.57 -17.88
CA GLU A 133 22.39 10.66 -18.87
C GLU A 133 21.14 11.53 -19.08
N ARG A 134 19.93 10.98 -18.86
CA ARG A 134 18.65 11.71 -19.05
C ARG A 134 18.35 12.64 -17.88
N ARG A 135 18.90 12.34 -16.70
CA ARG A 135 18.82 13.16 -15.48
C ARG A 135 20.09 13.98 -15.24
N MET A 136 21.18 13.61 -15.93
CA MET A 136 22.54 14.11 -15.74
C MET A 136 23.08 13.92 -14.30
N ASP A 137 22.60 12.88 -13.60
CA ASP A 137 22.82 12.67 -12.16
C ASP A 137 23.08 11.18 -11.82
N TYR A 138 23.65 10.93 -10.64
CA TYR A 138 23.98 9.61 -10.11
C TYR A 138 22.81 8.99 -9.33
N VAL A 139 22.05 8.12 -9.99
CA VAL A 139 20.84 7.50 -9.42
C VAL A 139 21.13 6.14 -8.77
N PRO A 140 20.45 5.79 -7.67
CA PRO A 140 20.49 4.45 -7.11
C PRO A 140 19.71 3.48 -8.03
N LYS A 141 20.34 2.36 -8.38
CA LYS A 141 19.77 1.31 -9.23
C LYS A 141 19.97 -0.08 -8.61
N ALA A 142 19.02 -0.97 -8.83
CA ALA A 142 19.17 -2.38 -8.56
C ALA A 142 18.63 -3.23 -9.72
N TRP A 143 19.25 -4.37 -9.97
CA TRP A 143 18.66 -5.45 -10.78
C TRP A 143 18.00 -6.44 -9.83
N VAL A 144 16.70 -6.62 -9.96
CA VAL A 144 15.90 -7.45 -9.05
C VAL A 144 15.11 -8.50 -9.81
N THR A 145 14.79 -9.60 -9.13
CA THR A 145 13.69 -10.50 -9.50
C THR A 145 12.67 -10.45 -8.38
N VAL A 146 11.38 -10.37 -8.75
CA VAL A 146 10.27 -10.24 -7.80
C VAL A 146 9.24 -11.33 -8.09
N THR A 147 8.83 -12.05 -7.06
CA THR A 147 7.85 -13.14 -7.13
C THR A 147 6.82 -13.04 -6.01
N ALA A 148 5.76 -13.84 -6.07
CA ALA A 148 4.95 -14.12 -4.89
C ALA A 148 5.82 -14.76 -3.80
N ALA A 149 5.44 -14.54 -2.54
CA ALA A 149 5.96 -15.33 -1.43
C ALA A 149 5.47 -16.79 -1.52
N PRO A 150 6.27 -17.76 -1.02
CA PRO A 150 5.86 -19.17 -0.90
C PRO A 150 4.83 -19.40 0.22
#